data_AF-D4YZI0-F1
#
_entry.id   AF-D4YZI0-F1
#
_cell.length_a   1.000
_cell.length_b   1.000
_cell.length_c   1.000
_cell.angle_alpha   90.00
_cell.angle_beta   90.00
_cell.angle_gamma   90.00
#
_symmetry.space_group_name_H-M   'P 1'
#
loop_
_entity.id
_entity.type
_entity.pdbx_description
1 polymer ?
#
loop_
_entity_poly.entity_id
_entity_poly.type
_entity_poly.pdbx_seq_one_letter_code
_entity_poly.pdbx_strand_id
1 'polypeptide(L)'
;MSDPFISSYHNPDPYIPASLSEIYDLLGSMFLGAPTFIDQSGVFPERNIDSEFHALTEGAQKVRKKLGEEDYAQLINLAGQAKALFADDPNDDNGKTDQGRSLLYEIEKLIQAARSHRVAVQLKDDEGEVTGD
;
A
#
# COMPACT_ATOMS: atom_id res chain seq x y z
N MET A 1 -32.69 4.02 13.70
CA MET A 1 -31.24 4.28 13.56
C MET A 1 -30.56 3.21 14.41
N SER A 2 -29.92 2.23 13.78
CA SER A 2 -29.11 1.24 14.47
C SER A 2 -27.80 1.90 14.89
N ASP A 3 -27.35 1.64 16.12
CA ASP A 3 -26.04 2.08 16.60
C ASP A 3 -24.95 1.65 15.60
N PRO A 4 -23.96 2.52 15.29
CA PRO A 4 -22.83 2.11 14.48
C PRO A 4 -22.12 0.94 15.19
N PHE A 5 -21.88 -0.15 14.45
CA PHE A 5 -21.10 -1.26 14.95
C PHE A 5 -19.67 -0.78 15.20
N ILE A 6 -19.36 -0.43 16.45
CA ILE A 6 -17.99 -0.16 16.87
C ILE A 6 -17.37 -1.51 17.21
N SER A 7 -16.61 -2.05 16.26
CA SER A 7 -15.83 -3.26 16.49
C SER A 7 -14.86 -3.04 17.65
N SER A 8 -14.91 -3.89 18.67
CA SER A 8 -13.97 -3.88 19.81
C SER A 8 -12.66 -4.62 19.49
N TYR A 9 -12.46 -5.00 18.23
CA TYR A 9 -11.31 -5.74 17.78
C TYR A 9 -10.12 -4.79 17.63
N HIS A 10 -9.09 -5.02 18.45
CA HIS A 10 -7.78 -4.38 18.35
C HIS A 10 -6.80 -5.44 17.82
N ASN A 11 -6.12 -5.16 16.71
CA ASN A 11 -5.03 -6.01 16.26
C ASN A 11 -3.68 -5.37 16.63
N PRO A 12 -3.03 -5.82 17.71
CA PRO A 12 -1.74 -5.25 18.12
C PRO A 12 -0.61 -5.54 17.12
N ASP A 13 -0.81 -6.48 16.18
CA ASP A 13 0.16 -6.84 15.14
C ASP A 13 -0.53 -6.86 13.76
N PRO A 14 -0.76 -5.68 13.16
CA PRO A 14 -1.42 -5.58 11.86
C PRO A 14 -0.64 -6.37 10.81
N TYR A 15 -1.37 -7.09 9.96
CA TYR A 15 -0.75 -7.86 8.89
C TYR A 15 0.04 -6.95 7.94
N ILE A 16 1.29 -7.34 7.66
CA ILE A 16 2.18 -6.63 6.75
C ILE A 16 2.37 -7.48 5.47
N PRO A 17 2.00 -6.96 4.28
CA PRO A 17 2.22 -7.62 3.00
C PRO A 17 3.65 -8.14 2.85
N ALA A 18 3.80 -9.36 2.37
CA ALA A 18 5.09 -10.05 2.23
C ALA A 18 5.43 -10.39 0.76
N SER A 19 4.51 -10.16 -0.18
CA SER A 19 4.72 -10.39 -1.61
C SER A 19 4.48 -9.13 -2.46
N LEU A 20 4.98 -9.13 -3.70
CA LEU A 20 4.74 -8.03 -4.65
C LEU A 20 3.26 -7.96 -5.03
N SER A 21 2.58 -9.12 -5.12
CA SER A 21 1.14 -9.19 -5.37
C SER A 21 0.32 -8.62 -4.20
N GLU A 22 0.69 -8.90 -2.96
CA GLU A 22 -0.02 -8.36 -1.78
C GLU A 22 0.17 -6.85 -1.64
N ILE A 23 1.35 -6.32 -1.98
CA ILE A 23 1.57 -4.86 -2.04
C ILE A 23 0.72 -4.24 -3.15
N TYR A 24 0.62 -4.91 -4.31
CA TYR A 24 -0.25 -4.45 -5.39
C TYR A 24 -1.73 -4.40 -4.96
N ASP A 25 -2.21 -5.41 -4.25
CA ASP A 25 -3.57 -5.43 -3.69
C ASP A 25 -3.79 -4.34 -2.63
N LEU A 26 -2.78 -4.10 -1.76
CA LEU A 26 -2.80 -3.00 -0.79
C LEU A 26 -2.94 -1.64 -1.49
N LEU A 27 -2.19 -1.39 -2.56
CA LEU A 27 -2.29 -0.14 -3.32
C LEU A 27 -3.70 0.07 -3.86
N GLY A 28 -4.33 -0.99 -4.39
CA GLY A 28 -5.74 -1.01 -4.78
C GLY A 28 -6.67 -0.49 -3.67
N SER A 29 -6.48 -0.99 -2.45
CA SER A 29 -7.23 -0.55 -1.27
C SER A 29 -6.92 0.91 -0.88
N MET A 30 -5.65 1.33 -0.94
CA MET A 30 -5.23 2.69 -0.60
C MET A 30 -5.81 3.73 -1.57
N PHE A 31 -5.94 3.43 -2.87
CA PHE A 31 -6.59 4.34 -3.82
C PHE A 31 -8.04 4.67 -3.42
N LEU A 32 -8.78 3.64 -2.97
CA LEU A 32 -10.18 3.76 -2.57
C LEU A 32 -10.34 4.40 -1.19
N GLY A 33 -9.38 4.19 -0.29
CA GLY A 33 -9.40 4.71 1.08
C GLY A 33 -8.92 6.16 1.22
N ALA A 34 -8.15 6.68 0.26
CA ALA A 34 -7.62 8.03 0.33
C ALA A 34 -8.72 9.12 0.42
N PRO A 35 -8.48 10.23 1.16
CA PRO A 35 -7.22 10.58 1.83
C PRO A 35 -7.10 10.09 3.28
N THR A 36 -8.18 9.61 3.89
CA THR A 36 -8.22 9.36 5.35
C THR A 36 -7.97 7.90 5.72
N PHE A 37 -8.27 6.98 4.80
CA PHE A 37 -8.16 5.53 4.95
C PHE A 37 -9.05 4.94 6.05
N ILE A 38 -10.03 5.73 6.53
CA ILE A 38 -10.96 5.31 7.57
C ILE A 38 -11.94 4.29 7.00
N ASP A 39 -12.03 3.13 7.64
CA ASP A 39 -13.05 2.14 7.31
C ASP A 39 -14.39 2.50 7.93
N GLN A 40 -15.31 3.01 7.11
CA GLN A 40 -16.67 3.34 7.54
C GLN A 40 -17.55 2.11 7.79
N SER A 41 -17.15 0.92 7.33
CA SER A 41 -17.91 -0.31 7.56
C SER A 41 -17.69 -0.90 8.96
N GLY A 42 -16.61 -0.49 9.65
CA GLY A 42 -16.24 -0.98 10.98
C GLY A 42 -15.60 -2.37 11.00
N VAL A 43 -15.26 -2.93 9.83
CA VAL A 43 -14.57 -4.23 9.69
C VAL A 43 -13.11 -4.10 10.12
N PHE A 44 -12.47 -2.99 9.78
CA PHE A 44 -11.08 -2.64 10.07
C PHE A 44 -11.00 -1.29 10.78
N PRO A 45 -11.46 -1.20 12.03
CA PRO A 45 -11.64 0.07 12.76
C PRO A 45 -10.32 0.84 13.00
N GLU A 46 -9.19 0.18 12.82
CA GLU A 46 -7.86 0.75 13.09
C GLU A 46 -7.19 1.33 11.84
N ARG A 47 -7.82 1.18 10.67
CA ARG A 47 -7.29 1.73 9.42
C ARG A 47 -7.30 3.24 9.45
N ASN A 48 -6.14 3.81 9.16
CA ASN A 48 -5.91 5.24 9.02
C ASN A 48 -4.64 5.47 8.19
N ILE A 49 -4.33 6.73 7.92
CA ILE A 49 -3.14 7.11 7.14
C ILE A 49 -1.83 6.55 7.70
N ASP A 50 -1.66 6.46 9.02
CA ASP A 50 -0.42 5.93 9.60
C ASP A 50 -0.33 4.41 9.42
N SER A 51 -1.43 3.69 9.65
CA SER A 51 -1.44 2.22 9.54
C SER A 51 -1.22 1.76 8.08
N GLU A 52 -1.88 2.39 7.11
CA GLU A 52 -1.75 1.99 5.70
C GLU A 52 -0.34 2.27 5.17
N PHE A 53 0.21 3.44 5.47
CA PHE A 53 1.57 3.77 5.03
C PHE A 53 2.63 2.95 5.78
N HIS A 54 2.39 2.58 7.03
CA HIS A 54 3.24 1.62 7.73
C HIS A 54 3.24 0.25 7.03
N ALA A 55 2.05 -0.28 6.69
CA ALA A 55 1.92 -1.53 5.95
C ALA A 55 2.64 -1.49 4.60
N LEU A 56 2.49 -0.38 3.85
CA LEU A 56 3.17 -0.18 2.57
C LEU A 56 4.70 -0.16 2.72
N THR A 57 5.24 0.60 3.68
CA THR A 57 6.70 0.73 3.83
C THR A 57 7.36 -0.53 4.39
N GLU A 58 6.75 -1.18 5.38
CA GLU A 58 7.26 -2.44 5.92
C GLU A 58 7.14 -3.58 4.89
N GLY A 59 6.05 -3.61 4.13
CA GLY A 59 5.88 -4.56 3.03
C GLY A 59 6.94 -4.37 1.94
N ALA A 60 7.20 -3.12 1.54
CA ALA A 60 8.28 -2.80 0.60
C ALA A 60 9.65 -3.27 1.10
N GLN A 61 9.92 -3.13 2.41
CA GLN A 61 11.16 -3.63 3.01
C GLN A 61 11.26 -5.17 2.96
N LYS A 62 10.16 -5.91 3.12
CA LYS A 62 10.14 -7.38 2.98
C LYS A 62 10.45 -7.83 1.55
N VAL A 63 9.93 -7.11 0.54
CA VAL A 63 10.14 -7.45 -0.87
C VAL A 63 11.33 -6.73 -1.52
N ARG A 64 12.14 -5.99 -0.74
CA ARG A 64 13.25 -5.16 -1.24
C ARG A 64 14.20 -5.90 -2.19
N LYS A 65 14.51 -7.17 -1.90
CA LYS A 65 15.35 -8.01 -2.78
C LYS A 65 14.70 -8.29 -4.14
N LYS A 66 13.37 -8.36 -4.19
CA LYS A 66 12.59 -8.61 -5.41
C LYS A 66 12.42 -7.33 -6.23
N LEU A 67 12.36 -6.16 -5.59
CA LEU A 67 12.32 -4.84 -6.23
C LEU A 67 13.70 -4.40 -6.76
N GLY A 68 14.75 -4.64 -5.99
CA GLY A 68 16.03 -3.97 -6.21
C GLY A 68 16.11 -2.64 -5.44
N GLU A 69 17.33 -2.19 -5.19
CA GLU A 69 17.62 -1.07 -4.27
C GLU A 69 17.11 0.29 -4.78
N GLU A 70 17.19 0.52 -6.10
CA GLU A 70 16.73 1.75 -6.73
C GLU A 70 15.22 1.90 -6.64
N ASP A 71 14.48 0.89 -7.11
CA ASP A 71 13.01 0.88 -7.06
C ASP A 71 12.48 0.91 -5.62
N TYR A 72 13.15 0.22 -4.69
CA TYR A 72 12.83 0.30 -3.27
C TYR A 72 12.97 1.73 -2.73
N ALA A 73 14.10 2.40 -3.00
CA ALA A 73 14.33 3.77 -2.54
C ALA A 73 13.31 4.75 -3.15
N GLN A 74 12.98 4.57 -4.44
CA GLN A 74 11.97 5.37 -5.13
C GLN A 74 10.59 5.16 -4.51
N LEU A 75 10.19 3.91 -4.24
CA LEU A 75 8.92 3.59 -3.59
C LEU A 75 8.80 4.27 -2.22
N ILE A 76 9.82 4.16 -1.36
CA ILE A 76 9.80 4.78 -0.03
C ILE A 76 9.65 6.31 -0.13
N ASN A 77 10.35 6.94 -1.08
CA ASN A 77 10.26 8.38 -1.31
C ASN A 77 8.87 8.81 -1.81
N LEU A 78 8.29 8.06 -2.75
CA LEU A 78 6.94 8.32 -3.27
C LEU A 78 5.89 8.12 -2.16
N ALA A 79 6.04 7.08 -1.34
CA ALA A 79 5.14 6.82 -0.22
C ALA A 79 5.18 7.97 0.80
N GLY A 80 6.37 8.47 1.16
CA GLY A 80 6.50 9.61 2.06
C GLY A 80 5.80 10.88 1.53
N GLN A 81 5.97 11.17 0.23
CA GLN A 81 5.31 12.31 -0.42
C GLN A 81 3.79 12.14 -0.51
N ALA A 82 3.31 10.96 -0.88
CA ALA A 82 1.88 10.67 -0.94
C ALA A 82 1.22 10.85 0.43
N LYS A 83 1.85 10.34 1.49
CA LYS A 83 1.39 10.51 2.88
C LYS A 83 1.24 11.98 3.25
N ALA A 84 2.24 12.80 2.93
CA ALA A 84 2.20 14.23 3.22
C ALA A 84 1.05 14.93 2.46
N LEU A 85 0.83 14.58 1.19
CA LEU A 85 -0.27 15.13 0.39
C LEU A 85 -1.64 14.78 0.95
N PHE A 86 -1.86 13.54 1.39
CA PHE A 86 -3.12 13.14 2.01
C PHE A 86 -3.34 13.80 3.38
N ALA A 87 -2.29 13.92 4.20
CA ALA A 87 -2.37 14.61 5.49
C ALA A 87 -2.74 16.10 5.34
N ASP A 88 -2.32 16.71 4.23
CA ASP A 88 -2.59 18.10 3.89
C ASP A 88 -3.97 18.35 3.25
N ASP A 89 -4.75 17.29 2.96
CA ASP A 89 -6.06 17.37 2.32
C ASP A 89 -7.06 16.39 2.95
N PRO A 90 -7.32 16.50 4.27
CA PRO A 90 -8.16 15.55 4.98
C PRO A 90 -9.63 15.55 4.54
N ASN A 91 -10.06 16.61 3.85
CA ASN A 91 -11.43 16.79 3.38
C ASN A 91 -11.60 16.59 1.86
N ASP A 92 -10.52 16.28 1.12
CA ASP A 92 -10.53 16.17 -0.34
C ASP A 92 -11.11 17.43 -1.03
N ASP A 93 -10.61 18.61 -0.64
CA ASP A 93 -11.13 19.91 -1.09
C ASP A 93 -10.08 20.83 -1.74
N ASN A 94 -8.80 20.45 -1.69
CA ASN A 94 -7.70 21.25 -2.23
C ASN A 94 -6.88 20.56 -3.32
N GLY A 95 -7.27 19.34 -3.71
CA GLY A 95 -6.71 18.60 -4.84
C GLY A 95 -5.40 17.88 -4.56
N LYS A 96 -4.86 17.93 -3.34
CA LYS A 96 -3.67 17.15 -2.97
C LYS A 96 -4.00 15.67 -2.85
N THR A 97 -5.25 15.29 -2.58
CA THR A 97 -5.68 13.89 -2.62
C THR A 97 -5.42 13.27 -4.00
N ASP A 98 -5.77 13.96 -5.08
CA ASP A 98 -5.48 13.48 -6.45
C ASP A 98 -3.99 13.44 -6.77
N GLN A 99 -3.21 14.39 -6.23
CA GLN A 99 -1.74 14.34 -6.33
C GLN A 99 -1.17 13.14 -5.57
N GLY A 100 -1.68 12.84 -4.36
CA GLY A 100 -1.30 11.68 -3.57
C GLY A 100 -1.64 10.37 -4.29
N ARG A 101 -2.85 10.27 -4.87
CA ARG A 101 -3.25 9.13 -5.72
C ARG A 101 -2.33 8.97 -6.92
N SER A 102 -1.92 10.07 -7.55
CA SER A 102 -0.97 10.03 -8.67
C SER A 102 0.37 9.41 -8.26
N LEU A 103 0.86 9.71 -7.05
CA LEU A 103 2.07 9.07 -6.53
C LEU A 103 1.87 7.59 -6.19
N LEU A 104 0.70 7.20 -5.69
CA LEU A 104 0.37 5.78 -5.50
C LEU A 104 0.36 5.01 -6.84
N TYR A 105 -0.08 5.63 -7.95
CA TYR A 105 0.03 5.03 -9.29
C TYR A 105 1.48 4.86 -9.75
N GLU A 106 2.37 5.79 -9.41
CA GLU A 106 3.80 5.61 -9.69
C GLU A 106 4.39 4.45 -8.90
N ILE A 107 3.98 4.25 -7.63
CA ILE A 107 4.37 3.08 -6.85
C ILE A 107 3.82 1.79 -7.48
N GLU A 108 2.56 1.79 -7.90
CA GLU A 108 1.94 0.65 -8.56
C GLU A 108 2.72 0.23 -9.82
N LYS A 109 3.19 1.19 -10.61
CA LYS A 109 4.04 0.92 -11.79
C LYS A 109 5.36 0.25 -11.41
N LEU A 110 6.02 0.68 -10.33
CA LEU A 110 7.25 0.03 -9.84
C LEU A 110 6.99 -1.43 -9.46
N ILE A 111 5.92 -1.69 -8.72
CA ILE A 111 5.52 -3.05 -8.33
C ILE A 111 5.22 -3.90 -9.57
N GLN A 112 4.43 -3.39 -10.51
CA GLN A 112 4.09 -4.11 -11.74
C GLN A 112 5.31 -4.38 -12.62
N ALA A 113 6.24 -3.42 -12.72
CA ALA A 113 7.49 -3.59 -13.46
C ALA A 113 8.34 -4.70 -12.86
N ALA A 114 8.51 -4.73 -11.54
CA ALA A 114 9.21 -5.79 -10.83
C ALA A 114 8.56 -7.16 -11.06
N ARG A 115 7.24 -7.26 -10.90
CA ARG A 115 6.48 -8.51 -11.16
C ARG A 115 6.66 -9.00 -12.59
N SER A 116 6.52 -8.09 -13.56
CA SER A 116 6.68 -8.42 -14.98
C SER A 116 8.10 -8.86 -15.33
N HIS A 117 9.11 -8.21 -14.74
CA HIS A 117 10.51 -8.59 -14.92
C HIS A 117 10.77 -10.01 -14.41
N ARG A 118 10.31 -10.34 -13.19
CA ARG A 118 10.49 -11.66 -12.59
C ARG A 118 9.93 -12.78 -13.46
N VAL A 119 8.71 -12.61 -13.98
CA VAL A 119 8.09 -13.54 -14.93
C VAL A 119 8.92 -13.65 -16.21
N ALA A 120 9.35 -12.52 -16.78
CA ALA A 120 10.10 -12.50 -18.03
C ALA A 120 11.46 -13.22 -17.93
N VAL A 121 12.12 -13.17 -16.78
CA VAL A 121 13.40 -13.85 -16.52
C VAL A 121 13.26 -15.21 -15.82
N GLN A 122 12.03 -15.72 -15.68
CA GLN A 122 11.72 -17.00 -15.07
C GLN A 122 12.27 -17.17 -13.65
N LEU A 123 12.28 -16.10 -12.87
CA LEU A 123 12.61 -16.17 -11.45
C LEU A 123 11.52 -16.94 -10.72
N LYS A 124 11.94 -17.86 -9.85
CA LYS A 124 11.03 -18.63 -9.01
C LYS A 124 10.68 -17.86 -7.74
N ASP A 125 9.44 -18.00 -7.31
CA ASP A 125 8.99 -17.59 -5.99
C ASP A 125 9.42 -18.60 -4.91
N ASP A 126 8.94 -18.37 -3.69
CA ASP A 126 9.27 -19.19 -2.53
C ASP A 126 8.66 -20.61 -2.60
N GLU A 127 7.68 -20.84 -3.48
CA GLU A 127 7.06 -22.14 -3.77
C GLU A 127 7.75 -22.87 -4.95
N GLY A 128 8.68 -22.20 -5.62
CA GLY A 128 9.42 -22.75 -6.75
C GLY A 128 8.71 -22.56 -8.10
N GLU A 129 7.63 -21.79 -8.13
CA GLU A 129 6.80 -21.49 -9.31
C GLU A 129 7.28 -20.20 -9.99
N VAL A 130 7.06 -20.10 -11.31
CA VAL A 130 7.37 -18.88 -12.06
C VAL A 130 6.17 -17.94 -11.98
N THR A 131 6.21 -17.01 -11.04
CA THR A 131 5.17 -16.00 -10.81
C THR A 131 5.77 -14.60 -10.81
N GLY A 132 4.91 -13.60 -10.58
CA GLY A 132 5.36 -12.23 -10.35
C GLY A 132 5.96 -12.02 -8.95
N ASP A 133 5.84 -13.01 -8.06
CA ASP A 133 6.37 -12.98 -6.70
C ASP A 133 7.72 -13.69 -6.57
#